data_AF-A0A7C2XWA9-F1
#
_entry.id   AF-A0A7C2XWA9-F1
#
_cell.length_a   1.000
_cell.length_b   1.000
_cell.length_c   1.000
_cell.angle_alpha   90.00
_cell.angle_beta   90.00
_cell.angle_gamma   90.00
#
_symmetry.space_group_name_H-M   'P 1'
#
loop_
_entity.id
_entity.type
_entity.pdbx_description
1 polymer ?
#
loop_
_entity_poly.entity_id
_entity_poly.type
_entity_poly.pdbx_seq_one_letter_code
_entity_poly.pdbx_strand_id
1 'polypeptide(L)'
;LEALPIHLARADIVICSVGGTDYVLRREQVAAAMPVRRDRPLFLIDISVPRMIEPSAGQLENVFLYDIDDLEQIVRTHLEHRRYEAARAEVLVDQAVEEFLTSLRRLEVGPLIAAFRRRLEEIAYGELERHRRYLGPLTPEQERALRHLLEGIINKFAHPAIARLHQAAREGTLRPEELSLLELWGEIVEARERRSSSSSE
;
A
#
# COMPACT_ATOMS: atom_id res chain seq x y z
N LEU A 1 -33.98 -0.97 18.23
CA LEU A 1 -34.74 0.22 17.81
C LEU A 1 -36.18 0.24 18.33
N GLU A 2 -36.76 -0.88 18.76
CA GLU A 2 -38.15 -0.95 19.22
C GLU A 2 -38.50 -0.01 20.40
N ALA A 3 -37.55 0.27 21.29
CA ALA A 3 -37.74 1.22 22.40
C ALA A 3 -37.53 2.70 22.02
N LEU A 4 -37.10 2.99 20.78
CA LEU A 4 -36.79 4.36 20.32
C LEU A 4 -37.94 5.35 20.55
N PRO A 5 -39.23 5.02 20.29
CA PRO A 5 -40.33 5.96 20.54
C PRO A 5 -40.45 6.40 22.01
N ILE A 6 -40.20 5.48 22.95
CA ILE A 6 -40.28 5.75 24.40
C ILE A 6 -39.17 6.71 24.81
N HIS A 7 -37.95 6.51 24.29
CA HIS A 7 -36.82 7.37 24.59
C HIS A 7 -36.91 8.74 23.91
N LEU A 8 -37.43 8.77 22.67
CA LEU A 8 -37.63 10.00 21.92
C LEU A 8 -38.63 10.95 22.62
N ALA A 9 -39.62 10.41 23.33
CA ALA A 9 -40.55 11.21 24.13
C ALA A 9 -39.91 11.84 25.39
N ARG A 10 -38.71 11.41 25.80
CA ARG A 10 -38.07 11.84 27.06
C ARG A 10 -36.77 12.62 26.86
N ALA A 11 -36.07 12.44 25.74
CA ALA A 11 -34.75 13.00 25.50
C ALA A 11 -34.83 14.44 24.96
N ASP A 12 -34.08 15.39 25.52
CA ASP A 12 -34.01 16.75 24.95
C ASP A 12 -33.03 16.82 23.77
N ILE A 13 -32.03 15.94 23.75
CA ILE A 13 -31.00 15.82 22.72
C ILE A 13 -30.89 14.36 22.29
N VAL A 14 -30.90 14.10 20.98
CA VAL A 14 -30.66 12.80 20.37
C VAL A 14 -29.43 12.92 19.48
N ILE A 15 -28.43 12.08 19.75
CA ILE A 15 -27.22 11.99 18.94
C ILE A 15 -27.29 10.71 18.12
N CYS A 16 -27.23 10.83 16.81
CA CYS A 16 -27.16 9.70 15.90
C CYS A 16 -25.73 9.52 15.40
N SER A 17 -25.16 8.34 15.65
CA SER A 17 -23.83 7.93 15.19
C SER A 17 -23.89 6.45 14.82
N VAL A 18 -24.62 6.16 13.74
CA VAL A 18 -24.90 4.78 13.31
C VAL A 18 -24.45 4.63 11.86
N GLY A 19 -23.88 3.48 11.50
CA GLY A 19 -23.63 3.13 10.10
C GLY A 19 -24.84 2.43 9.49
N GLY A 20 -25.25 2.82 8.29
CA GLY A 20 -26.33 2.15 7.57
C GLY A 20 -26.62 2.77 6.21
N THR A 21 -27.66 2.25 5.54
CA THR A 21 -28.04 2.64 4.18
C THR A 21 -29.41 3.33 4.11
N ASP A 22 -30.14 3.40 5.22
CA ASP A 22 -31.49 3.97 5.31
C ASP A 22 -31.66 4.71 6.64
N TYR A 23 -32.62 5.64 6.70
CA TYR A 23 -32.85 6.45 7.89
C TYR A 23 -33.29 5.60 9.08
N VAL A 24 -32.51 5.69 10.17
CA VAL A 24 -32.79 5.06 11.46
C VAL A 24 -33.85 5.83 12.25
N LEU A 25 -33.94 7.15 12.02
CA LEU A 25 -34.98 8.01 12.58
C LEU A 25 -35.68 8.77 11.45
N ARG A 26 -36.95 8.45 11.26
CA ARG A 26 -37.81 9.06 10.23
C ARG A 26 -38.67 10.19 10.79
N ARG A 27 -39.13 11.08 9.92
CA ARG A 27 -39.97 12.23 10.30
C ARG A 27 -41.24 11.79 11.03
N GLU A 28 -41.88 10.70 10.61
CA GLU A 28 -43.12 10.23 11.22
C GLU A 28 -42.93 9.84 12.69
N GLN A 29 -41.78 9.24 13.01
CA GLN A 29 -41.43 8.82 14.37
C GLN A 29 -41.21 10.04 15.27
N VAL A 30 -40.56 11.09 14.75
CA VAL A 30 -40.37 12.36 15.46
C VAL A 30 -41.70 13.08 15.66
N ALA A 31 -42.51 13.18 14.61
CA ALA A 31 -43.82 13.81 14.67
C ALA A 31 -44.75 13.13 15.70
N ALA A 32 -44.71 11.80 15.80
CA ALA A 32 -45.48 11.05 16.79
C ALA A 32 -45.01 11.30 18.24
N ALA A 33 -43.74 11.66 18.45
CA ALA A 33 -43.19 11.92 19.78
C ALA A 33 -43.52 13.33 20.30
N MET A 34 -43.62 14.34 19.43
CA MET A 34 -43.77 15.75 19.83
C MET A 34 -44.98 16.05 20.73
N PRO A 35 -46.18 15.50 20.49
CA PRO A 35 -47.33 15.70 21.38
C PRO A 35 -47.09 15.15 22.79
N VAL A 36 -46.43 13.99 22.91
CA VAL A 36 -46.09 13.37 24.20
C VAL A 36 -45.08 14.22 24.97
N ARG A 37 -44.19 14.90 24.24
CA ARG A 37 -43.22 15.86 24.77
C ARG A 37 -43.85 17.20 25.15
N ARG A 38 -45.13 17.43 24.84
CA ARG A 38 -45.79 18.74 24.95
C ARG A 38 -45.05 19.82 24.16
N ASP A 39 -44.58 19.45 22.97
CA ASP A 39 -43.84 20.30 22.03
C ASP A 39 -42.57 20.95 22.62
N ARG A 40 -42.01 20.35 23.68
CA ARG A 40 -40.69 20.74 24.19
C ARG A 40 -39.63 20.59 23.09
N PRO A 41 -38.70 21.56 22.96
CA PRO A 41 -37.62 21.50 21.98
C PRO A 41 -36.91 20.15 21.93
N LEU A 42 -36.61 19.69 20.71
CA LEU A 42 -35.87 18.46 20.47
C LEU A 42 -34.69 18.76 19.55
N PHE A 43 -33.48 18.53 20.05
CA PHE A 43 -32.26 18.63 19.27
C PHE A 43 -31.89 17.27 18.73
N LEU A 44 -31.74 17.18 17.42
CA LEU A 44 -31.27 16.01 16.70
C LEU A 44 -29.88 16.36 16.15
N ILE A 45 -28.86 15.61 16.55
CA ILE A 45 -27.49 15.80 16.09
C ILE A 45 -27.08 14.53 15.35
N ASP A 46 -26.92 14.62 14.03
CA ASP A 46 -26.51 13.50 13.20
C ASP A 46 -25.04 13.63 12.79
N ILE A 47 -24.19 12.81 13.41
CA ILE A 47 -22.75 12.72 13.11
C ILE A 47 -22.42 11.51 12.22
N SER A 48 -23.41 10.96 11.53
CA SER A 48 -23.28 9.76 10.69
C SER A 48 -22.98 10.13 9.23
N VAL A 49 -22.19 9.30 8.55
CA VAL A 49 -21.90 9.41 7.11
C VAL A 49 -22.12 8.03 6.45
N PRO A 50 -23.15 7.85 5.60
CA PRO A 50 -24.18 8.82 5.20
C PRO A 50 -25.16 9.19 6.35
N ARG A 51 -25.92 10.27 6.17
CA ARG A 51 -26.91 10.76 7.15
C ARG A 51 -27.96 9.69 7.48
N MET A 52 -28.27 9.55 8.77
CA MET A 52 -29.15 8.51 9.30
C MET A 52 -30.46 9.04 9.88
N ILE A 53 -30.60 10.36 10.08
CA ILE A 53 -31.86 11.03 10.40
C ILE A 53 -32.43 11.63 9.12
N GLU A 54 -33.71 11.38 8.86
CA GLU A 54 -34.40 11.94 7.71
C GLU A 54 -34.38 13.50 7.75
N PRO A 55 -33.89 14.20 6.70
CA PRO A 55 -33.78 15.66 6.70
C PRO A 55 -35.09 16.39 6.94
N SER A 56 -36.20 15.81 6.48
CA SER A 56 -37.54 16.38 6.63
C SER A 56 -37.99 16.44 8.10
N ALA A 57 -37.37 15.69 9.03
CA ALA A 57 -37.65 15.76 10.46
C ALA A 57 -37.31 17.13 11.05
N GLY A 58 -36.27 17.81 10.53
CA GLY A 58 -35.88 19.16 10.96
C GLY A 58 -36.85 20.28 10.53
N GLN A 59 -37.88 19.95 9.75
CA GLN A 59 -38.93 20.89 9.35
C GLN A 59 -40.15 20.85 10.30
N LEU A 60 -40.13 20.00 11.34
CA LEU A 60 -41.16 19.97 12.37
C LEU A 60 -40.97 21.13 13.34
N GLU A 61 -42.09 21.67 13.84
CA GLU A 61 -42.04 22.74 14.84
C GLU A 61 -41.32 22.26 16.11
N ASN A 62 -40.47 23.11 16.68
CA ASN A 62 -39.65 22.81 17.86
C ASN A 62 -38.67 21.61 17.70
N VAL A 63 -38.34 21.21 16.47
CA VAL A 63 -37.29 20.23 16.17
C VAL A 63 -36.13 20.91 15.47
N PHE A 64 -34.93 20.74 16.02
CA PHE A 64 -33.70 21.32 15.48
C PHE A 64 -32.77 20.18 15.05
N LEU A 65 -32.57 20.02 13.75
CA LEU A 65 -31.67 19.01 13.19
C LEU A 65 -30.35 19.67 12.79
N TYR A 66 -29.26 19.15 13.33
CA TYR A 66 -27.89 19.51 12.99
C TYR A 66 -27.17 18.30 12.44
N ASP A 67 -26.39 18.48 11.39
CA ASP A 67 -25.51 17.47 10.86
C ASP A 67 -24.02 17.78 11.14
N ILE A 68 -23.13 16.95 10.61
CA ILE A 68 -21.69 17.14 10.75
C ILE A 68 -21.20 18.45 10.12
N ASP A 69 -21.82 18.91 9.02
CA ASP A 69 -21.44 20.13 8.31
C ASP A 69 -21.82 21.38 9.12
N ASP A 70 -22.97 21.35 9.81
CA ASP A 70 -23.40 22.42 10.72
C ASP A 70 -22.42 22.60 11.90
N LEU A 71 -21.87 21.48 12.41
CA LEU A 71 -20.89 21.50 13.49
C LEU A 71 -19.54 22.04 13.04
N GLU A 72 -19.15 21.87 11.77
CA GLU A 72 -17.90 22.40 11.24
C GLU A 72 -17.81 23.93 11.34
N GLN A 73 -18.94 24.63 11.17
CA GLN A 73 -18.98 26.10 11.29
C GLN A 73 -18.57 26.58 12.69
N ILE A 74 -18.92 25.83 13.73
CA ILE A 74 -18.58 26.13 15.14
C ILE A 74 -17.11 25.83 15.41
N VAL A 75 -16.55 24.79 14.79
CA VAL A 75 -15.16 24.38 14.97
C VAL A 75 -14.18 25.35 14.29
N ARG A 76 -14.59 26.07 13.23
CA ARG A 76 -13.74 27.05 12.52
C ARG A 76 -13.17 28.16 13.41
N THR A 77 -13.76 28.44 14.57
CA THR A 77 -13.23 29.45 15.51
C THR A 77 -11.92 29.01 16.19
N HIS A 78 -11.53 27.73 16.12
CA HIS A 78 -10.28 27.18 16.69
C HIS A 78 -9.18 26.91 15.64
N LEU A 79 -9.23 27.61 14.49
CA LEU A 79 -8.34 27.37 13.34
C LEU A 79 -6.84 27.54 13.65
N GLU A 80 -6.46 28.47 14.54
CA GLU A 80 -5.04 28.75 14.82
C GLU A 80 -4.36 27.60 15.56
N HIS A 81 -5.02 27.01 16.56
CA HIS A 81 -4.49 25.86 17.30
C HIS A 81 -4.39 24.61 16.39
N ARG A 82 -5.34 24.44 15.46
CA ARG A 82 -5.28 23.34 14.47
C ARG A 82 -4.11 23.50 13.50
N ARG A 83 -3.77 24.72 13.08
CA ARG A 83 -2.64 24.97 12.17
C ARG A 83 -1.30 24.58 12.81
N TYR A 84 -1.11 24.92 14.09
CA TYR A 84 0.13 24.59 14.79
C TYR A 84 0.30 23.06 14.93
N GLU A 85 -0.75 22.36 15.35
CA GLU A 85 -0.70 20.90 15.47
C GLU A 85 -0.61 20.20 14.10
N ALA A 86 -1.23 20.75 13.05
CA ALA A 86 -1.07 20.24 11.69
C ALA A 86 0.38 20.36 11.19
N ALA A 87 1.05 21.49 11.41
CA ALA A 87 2.45 21.66 11.05
C ALA A 87 3.37 20.67 11.79
N ARG A 88 3.07 20.36 13.06
CA ARG A 88 3.79 19.31 13.80
C ARG A 88 3.55 17.93 13.23
N ALA A 89 2.32 17.63 12.81
CA ALA A 89 1.98 16.37 12.17
C ALA A 89 2.66 16.21 10.80
N GLU A 90 2.77 17.28 10.00
CA GLU A 90 3.48 17.26 8.71
C GLU A 90 4.94 16.82 8.88
N VAL A 91 5.66 17.33 9.89
CA VAL A 91 7.03 16.90 10.18
C VAL A 91 7.12 15.40 10.50
N LEU A 92 6.16 14.86 11.25
CA LEU A 92 6.14 13.42 11.56
C LEU A 92 5.84 12.58 10.31
N VAL A 93 4.95 13.06 9.44
CA VAL A 93 4.65 12.39 8.17
C VAL A 93 5.87 12.39 7.26
N ASP A 94 6.58 13.51 7.12
CA ASP A 94 7.78 13.60 6.30
C ASP A 94 8.87 12.63 6.77
N GLN A 95 9.08 12.52 8.08
CA GLN A 95 10.00 11.54 8.67
C GLN A 95 9.58 10.10 8.35
N ALA A 96 8.29 9.77 8.50
CA ALA A 96 7.78 8.44 8.19
C ALA A 96 7.89 8.10 6.69
N VAL A 97 7.70 9.09 5.81
CA VAL A 97 7.88 8.93 4.36
C VAL A 97 9.34 8.63 4.03
N GLU A 98 10.29 9.34 4.64
CA GLU A 98 11.72 9.10 4.41
C GLU A 98 12.15 7.69 4.87
N GLU A 99 11.68 7.26 6.04
CA GLU A 99 11.90 5.90 6.55
C GLU A 99 11.29 4.83 5.64
N PHE A 100 10.08 5.08 5.12
CA PHE A 100 9.39 4.19 4.21
C PHE A 100 10.12 4.07 2.86
N LEU A 101 10.53 5.19 2.26
CA LEU A 101 11.30 5.19 1.00
C LEU A 101 12.65 4.49 1.16
N THR A 102 13.30 4.65 2.30
CA THR A 102 14.52 3.90 2.64
C THR A 102 14.25 2.40 2.76
N SER A 103 13.10 2.03 3.31
CA SER A 103 12.66 0.63 3.39
C SER A 103 12.29 0.04 2.03
N LEU A 104 11.66 0.81 1.13
CA LEU A 104 11.37 0.38 -0.24
C LEU A 104 12.64 0.10 -1.04
N ARG A 105 13.66 0.97 -0.96
CA ARG A 105 14.96 0.76 -1.62
C ARG A 105 15.66 -0.54 -1.19
N ARG A 106 15.39 -1.02 0.03
CA ARG A 106 15.90 -2.33 0.50
C ARG A 106 15.22 -3.51 -0.18
N LEU A 107 13.98 -3.35 -0.65
CA LEU A 107 13.17 -4.41 -1.27
C LEU A 107 13.50 -4.61 -2.77
N GLU A 108 14.07 -3.61 -3.44
CA GLU A 108 14.34 -3.64 -4.90
C GLU A 108 15.52 -4.54 -5.33
N VAL A 109 16.33 -5.02 -4.40
CA VAL A 109 17.55 -5.79 -4.75
C VAL A 109 17.28 -7.27 -5.03
N GLY A 110 16.15 -7.81 -4.59
CA GLY A 110 15.78 -9.21 -4.83
C GLY A 110 15.73 -9.58 -6.33
N PRO A 111 14.94 -8.86 -7.16
CA PRO A 111 14.90 -9.08 -8.61
C PRO A 111 16.27 -8.92 -9.29
N LEU A 112 17.08 -7.96 -8.84
CA LEU A 112 18.43 -7.71 -9.36
C LEU A 112 19.38 -8.88 -9.08
N ILE A 113 19.39 -9.41 -7.86
CA ILE A 113 20.17 -10.60 -7.48
C ILE A 113 19.75 -11.80 -8.33
N ALA A 114 18.45 -11.98 -8.54
CA ALA A 114 17.92 -13.08 -9.35
C ALA A 114 18.37 -12.95 -10.81
N ALA A 115 18.32 -11.75 -11.40
CA ALA A 115 18.80 -11.50 -12.75
C ALA A 115 20.32 -11.76 -12.88
N PHE A 116 21.11 -11.29 -11.92
CA PHE A 116 22.56 -11.51 -11.90
C PHE A 116 22.92 -13.00 -11.81
N ARG A 117 22.25 -13.78 -10.95
CA ARG A 117 22.46 -15.23 -10.84
C ARG A 117 22.13 -15.97 -12.14
N ARG A 118 20.95 -15.71 -12.71
CA ARG A 118 20.53 -16.31 -13.99
C ARG A 118 21.57 -16.07 -15.07
N ARG A 119 22.13 -14.85 -15.13
CA ARG A 119 23.16 -14.51 -16.10
C ARG A 119 24.45 -15.32 -15.95
N LEU A 120 24.92 -15.50 -14.72
CA LEU A 120 26.10 -16.33 -14.46
C LEU A 120 25.87 -17.79 -14.87
N GLU A 121 24.68 -18.31 -14.60
CA GLU A 121 24.27 -19.66 -14.99
C GLU A 121 24.23 -19.80 -16.52
N GLU A 122 23.59 -18.87 -17.23
CA GLU A 122 23.54 -18.85 -18.70
C GLU A 122 24.93 -18.85 -19.33
N ILE A 123 25.86 -18.03 -18.82
CA ILE A 123 27.23 -17.97 -19.32
C ILE A 123 27.95 -19.30 -19.07
N ALA A 124 27.89 -19.81 -17.83
CA ALA A 124 28.59 -21.02 -17.44
C ALA A 124 28.10 -22.27 -18.19
N TYR A 125 26.78 -22.45 -18.26
CA TYR A 125 26.18 -23.56 -18.99
C TYR A 125 26.28 -23.41 -20.50
N GLY A 126 26.20 -22.18 -21.02
CA GLY A 126 26.45 -21.89 -22.42
C GLY A 126 27.88 -22.24 -22.85
N GLU A 127 28.89 -21.97 -22.02
CA GLU A 127 30.27 -22.39 -22.29
C GLU A 127 30.45 -23.90 -22.24
N LEU A 128 29.81 -24.57 -21.28
CA LEU A 128 29.81 -26.02 -21.20
C LEU A 128 29.26 -26.65 -22.49
N GLU A 129 28.14 -26.13 -22.98
CA GLU A 129 27.52 -26.63 -24.20
C GLU A 129 28.39 -26.37 -25.44
N ARG A 130 28.98 -25.18 -25.55
CA ARG A 130 29.95 -24.85 -26.63
C ARG A 130 31.12 -25.83 -26.68
N HIS A 131 31.61 -26.25 -25.52
CA HIS A 131 32.78 -27.12 -25.42
C HIS A 131 32.44 -28.60 -25.31
N ARG A 132 31.13 -28.95 -25.31
CA ARG A 132 30.64 -30.32 -25.17
C ARG A 132 31.27 -31.29 -26.16
N ARG A 133 31.44 -30.86 -27.40
CA ARG A 133 32.07 -31.65 -28.48
C ARG A 133 33.52 -32.05 -28.21
N TYR A 134 34.25 -31.28 -27.40
CA TYR A 134 35.65 -31.57 -27.06
C TYR A 134 35.79 -32.51 -25.86
N LEU A 135 34.73 -32.67 -25.07
CA LEU A 135 34.72 -33.54 -23.88
C LEU A 135 34.45 -35.02 -24.23
N GLY A 136 33.95 -35.30 -25.44
CA GLY A 136 33.54 -36.64 -25.84
C GLY A 136 32.32 -37.14 -25.05
N PRO A 137 31.96 -38.44 -25.18
CA PRO A 137 30.87 -39.02 -24.42
C PRO A 137 31.21 -39.07 -22.93
N LEU A 138 30.40 -38.42 -22.10
CA LEU A 138 30.52 -38.47 -20.64
C LEU A 138 29.54 -39.48 -20.05
N THR A 139 29.95 -40.13 -18.96
CA THR A 139 29.04 -40.90 -18.10
C THR A 139 28.11 -39.96 -17.32
N PRO A 140 26.93 -40.44 -16.86
CA PRO A 140 26.03 -39.65 -16.03
C PRO A 140 26.68 -39.08 -14.76
N GLU A 141 27.61 -39.82 -14.15
CA GLU A 141 28.39 -39.40 -12.98
C GLU A 141 29.33 -38.23 -13.31
N GLN A 142 30.06 -38.31 -14.43
CA GLN A 142 30.96 -37.24 -14.88
C GLN A 142 30.19 -35.97 -15.21
N GLU A 143 29.00 -36.11 -15.80
CA GLU A 143 28.18 -34.97 -16.15
C GLU A 143 27.58 -34.27 -14.91
N ARG A 144 27.17 -35.05 -13.90
CA ARG A 144 26.79 -34.52 -12.59
C ARG A 144 27.96 -33.80 -11.92
N ALA A 145 29.17 -34.39 -11.93
CA ALA A 145 30.36 -33.77 -11.36
C ALA A 145 30.72 -32.44 -12.03
N LEU A 146 30.56 -32.35 -13.35
CA LEU A 146 30.83 -31.13 -14.11
C LEU A 146 29.82 -30.02 -13.83
N ARG A 147 28.52 -30.35 -13.75
CA ARG A 147 27.49 -29.39 -13.31
C ARG A 147 27.76 -28.90 -11.90
N HIS A 148 28.09 -29.80 -10.97
CA HIS A 148 28.40 -29.43 -9.59
C HIS A 148 29.64 -28.52 -9.49
N LEU A 149 30.66 -28.76 -10.32
CA LEU A 149 31.83 -27.88 -10.41
C LEU A 149 31.43 -26.48 -10.88
N LEU A 150 30.61 -26.37 -11.94
CA LEU A 150 30.13 -25.08 -12.44
C LEU A 150 29.29 -24.35 -11.41
N GLU A 151 28.35 -25.02 -10.74
CA GLU A 151 27.58 -24.45 -9.64
C GLU A 151 28.50 -23.95 -8.51
N GLY A 152 29.54 -24.71 -8.17
CA GLY A 152 30.54 -24.30 -7.20
C GLY A 152 31.29 -23.02 -7.60
N ILE A 153 31.63 -22.89 -8.89
CA ILE A 153 32.27 -21.68 -9.44
C ILE A 153 31.29 -20.50 -9.39
N ILE A 154 30.06 -20.69 -9.92
CA ILE A 154 29.01 -19.65 -9.93
C ILE A 154 28.77 -19.15 -8.50
N ASN A 155 28.60 -20.05 -7.53
CA ASN A 155 28.37 -19.67 -6.14
C ASN A 155 29.55 -18.88 -5.56
N LYS A 156 30.80 -19.28 -5.83
CA LYS A 156 32.01 -18.55 -5.37
C LYS A 156 32.10 -17.14 -5.96
N PHE A 157 31.72 -16.95 -7.22
CA PHE A 157 31.69 -15.63 -7.86
C PHE A 157 30.50 -14.78 -7.41
N ALA A 158 29.32 -15.39 -7.30
CA ALA A 158 28.09 -14.69 -6.99
C ALA A 158 28.05 -14.20 -5.54
N HIS A 159 28.58 -14.98 -4.59
CA HIS A 159 28.47 -14.69 -3.16
C HIS A 159 29.00 -13.30 -2.75
N PRO A 160 30.24 -12.89 -3.10
CA PRO A 160 30.75 -11.56 -2.73
C PRO A 160 29.98 -10.41 -3.40
N ALA A 161 29.54 -10.59 -4.65
CA ALA A 161 28.76 -9.57 -5.37
C ALA A 161 27.37 -9.38 -4.76
N ILE A 162 26.67 -10.49 -4.46
CA ILE A 162 25.36 -10.47 -3.80
C ILE A 162 25.46 -9.88 -2.40
N ALA A 163 26.50 -10.22 -1.63
CA ALA A 163 26.74 -9.64 -0.31
C ALA A 163 26.90 -8.11 -0.38
N ARG A 164 27.64 -7.61 -1.38
CA ARG A 164 27.82 -6.17 -1.62
C ARG A 164 26.53 -5.48 -2.05
N LEU A 165 25.71 -6.11 -2.89
CA LEU A 165 24.38 -5.60 -3.26
C LEU A 165 23.45 -5.49 -2.05
N HIS A 166 23.41 -6.51 -1.18
CA HIS A 166 22.64 -6.46 0.06
C HIS A 166 23.14 -5.38 1.02
N GLN A 167 24.46 -5.19 1.11
CA GLN A 167 25.05 -4.13 1.93
C GLN A 167 24.66 -2.74 1.41
N ALA A 168 24.82 -2.49 0.11
CA ALA A 168 24.45 -1.22 -0.51
C ALA A 168 22.94 -0.93 -0.36
N ALA A 169 22.10 -1.96 -0.47
CA ALA A 169 20.65 -1.85 -0.23
C ALA A 169 20.34 -1.41 1.20
N ARG A 170 21.01 -2.02 2.19
CA ARG A 170 20.81 -1.71 3.61
C ARG A 170 21.23 -0.29 3.97
N GLU A 171 22.35 0.14 3.39
CA GLU A 171 22.96 1.47 3.59
C GLU A 171 22.29 2.56 2.73
N GLY A 172 21.40 2.20 1.80
CA GLY A 172 20.74 3.15 0.90
C GLY A 172 21.71 3.78 -0.13
N THR A 173 22.85 3.12 -0.37
CA THR A 173 23.94 3.62 -1.22
C THR A 173 23.95 3.02 -2.62
N LEU A 174 22.92 2.26 -2.99
CA LEU A 174 22.75 1.74 -4.36
C LEU A 174 22.75 2.90 -5.34
N ARG A 175 23.77 2.93 -6.22
CA ARG A 175 23.86 3.96 -7.24
C ARG A 175 23.10 3.53 -8.50
N PRO A 176 22.47 4.47 -9.23
CA PRO A 176 21.86 4.19 -10.53
C PRO A 176 22.83 3.53 -11.51
N GLU A 177 24.13 3.82 -11.41
CA GLU A 177 25.19 3.20 -12.22
C GLU A 177 25.38 1.71 -11.93
N GLU A 178 25.16 1.25 -10.69
CA GLU A 178 25.29 -0.16 -10.30
C GLU A 178 24.07 -0.96 -10.74
N LEU A 179 22.89 -0.32 -10.78
CA LEU A 179 21.68 -0.82 -11.43
C LEU A 179 21.87 -0.87 -12.95
N SER A 180 22.35 0.23 -13.54
CA SER A 180 22.57 0.40 -14.97
C SER A 180 23.63 -0.54 -15.53
N LEU A 181 24.72 -0.83 -14.79
CA LEU A 181 25.72 -1.80 -15.25
C LEU A 181 25.09 -3.20 -15.36
N LEU A 182 24.26 -3.60 -14.42
CA LEU A 182 23.59 -4.91 -14.45
C LEU A 182 22.46 -4.96 -15.50
N GLU A 183 21.76 -3.86 -15.73
CA GLU A 183 20.76 -3.69 -16.79
C GLU A 183 21.41 -3.68 -18.19
N LEU A 184 22.50 -2.93 -18.38
CA LEU A 184 23.32 -2.92 -19.60
C LEU A 184 23.90 -4.30 -19.91
N TRP A 185 24.34 -5.03 -18.87
CA TRP A 185 24.76 -6.42 -19.03
C TRP A 185 23.61 -7.35 -19.43
N GLY A 186 22.36 -7.02 -19.12
CA GLY A 186 21.16 -7.69 -19.64
C GLY A 186 20.87 -7.33 -21.11
N GLU A 187 20.85 -6.04 -21.45
CA GLU A 187 20.50 -5.56 -22.79
C GLU A 187 21.53 -5.91 -23.88
N ILE A 188 22.84 -5.82 -23.57
CA ILE A 188 23.92 -6.14 -24.50
C ILE A 188 23.86 -7.61 -24.96
N VAL A 189 23.22 -8.46 -24.16
CA VAL A 189 23.12 -9.90 -24.39
C VAL A 189 21.93 -10.24 -25.26
N GLU A 190 20.75 -9.71 -24.95
CA GLU A 190 19.57 -9.86 -25.83
C GLU A 190 19.87 -9.34 -27.24
N ALA A 191 20.64 -8.26 -27.34
CA ALA A 191 21.07 -7.69 -28.62
C ALA A 191 22.06 -8.59 -29.41
N ARG A 192 22.74 -9.53 -28.73
CA ARG A 192 23.69 -10.47 -29.35
C ARG A 192 23.02 -11.78 -29.74
N GLU A 193 22.04 -12.25 -28.97
CA GLU A 193 21.22 -13.41 -29.31
C GLU A 193 20.39 -13.19 -30.59
N ARG A 194 19.81 -11.98 -30.76
CA ARG A 194 19.10 -11.58 -31.99
C ARG A 194 19.99 -11.57 -33.24
N ARG A 195 21.31 -11.36 -33.08
CA ARG A 195 22.27 -11.38 -34.20
C ARG A 195 22.73 -12.80 -34.54
N SER A 196 22.83 -13.70 -33.56
CA SER A 196 23.16 -15.11 -33.82
C SER A 196 22.01 -15.89 -34.45
N SER A 197 20.75 -15.56 -34.13
CA SER A 197 19.57 -16.18 -34.75
C SER A 197 19.35 -15.69 -36.20
N SER A 198 19.73 -14.45 -36.53
CA SER A 198 19.67 -13.89 -37.89
C SER A 198 20.79 -14.35 -38.83
N SER A 199 21.86 -14.98 -38.32
CA SER A 199 22.97 -15.52 -39.16
C SER A 199 22.92 -17.04 -39.33
N SER A 200 21.83 -17.69 -38.88
CA SER A 200 21.60 -19.14 -39.00
C SER A 200 20.39 -19.49 -39.89
N GLU A 201 19.82 -18.51 -40.60
CA GLU A 201 18.88 -18.65 -41.73
C GLU A 201 19.59 -18.26 -43.03
#